data_AF-A0A533XGI2-F1
#
_entry.id   AF-A0A533XGI2-F1
#
_cell.length_a   1.000
_cell.length_b   1.000
_cell.length_c   1.000
_cell.angle_alpha   90.00
_cell.angle_beta   90.00
_cell.angle_gamma   90.00
#
_symmetry.space_group_name_H-M   'P 1'
#
loop_
_entity.id
_entity.type
_entity.pdbx_description
1 polymer ?
#
loop_
_entity_poly.entity_id
_entity_poly.type
_entity_poly.pdbx_seq_one_letter_code
_entity_poly.pdbx_strand_id
1 'polypeptide(L)'
;MAQKFGNARWVKDGFLDNRVPGRVVGRITFAAVGPVEFFLRGDFKGEIQGKLIIFSNPSFEDDDVAGHVLGEMENPQTGAVSLMSF
;
A
#
# COMPACT_ATOMS: atom_id res chain seq x y z
N MET A 1 -11.62 -4.28 1.38
CA MET A 1 -10.22 -3.89 1.12
C MET A 1 -9.33 -3.84 2.37
N ALA A 2 -9.84 -3.47 3.56
CA ALA A 2 -9.01 -3.36 4.77
C ALA A 2 -8.26 -4.64 5.21
N GLN A 3 -8.77 -5.82 4.86
CA GLN A 3 -8.18 -7.10 5.29
C GLN A 3 -7.01 -7.58 4.42
N LYS A 4 -6.88 -7.11 3.16
CA LYS A 4 -5.79 -7.53 2.26
C LYS A 4 -4.44 -6.89 2.62
N PHE A 5 -4.45 -5.71 3.26
CA PHE A 5 -3.25 -4.95 3.63
C PHE A 5 -2.81 -5.14 5.10
N GLY A 6 -3.57 -5.91 5.90
CA GLY A 6 -3.20 -6.22 7.29
C GLY A 6 -2.00 -7.17 7.45
N ASN A 7 -1.49 -7.72 6.34
CA ASN A 7 -0.40 -8.68 6.33
C ASN A 7 0.92 -8.00 5.92
N ALA A 8 1.47 -7.17 6.82
CA ALA A 8 2.71 -6.44 6.59
C ALA A 8 3.89 -7.33 6.12
N ARG A 9 3.90 -8.62 6.49
CA ARG A 9 4.96 -9.57 6.12
C ARG A 9 5.15 -9.78 4.61
N TRP A 10 4.10 -9.65 3.80
CA TRP A 10 4.17 -9.84 2.34
C TRP A 10 4.39 -8.53 1.58
N VAL A 11 4.51 -7.42 2.29
CA VAL A 11 4.90 -6.13 1.74
C VAL A 11 6.41 -6.02 1.83
N LYS A 12 7.10 -5.81 0.71
CA LYS A 12 8.55 -5.66 0.67
C LYS A 12 8.98 -4.22 0.90
N ASP A 13 8.51 -3.33 0.06
CA ASP A 13 8.87 -1.90 0.06
C ASP A 13 7.80 -1.10 -0.66
N GLY A 14 7.86 0.22 -0.50
CA GLY A 14 6.99 1.09 -1.24
C GLY A 14 7.01 2.54 -0.77
N PHE A 15 6.15 3.31 -1.40
CA PHE A 15 5.85 4.66 -0.99
C PHE A 15 4.39 4.99 -1.20
N LEU A 16 3.88 5.94 -0.42
CA LEU A 16 2.60 6.59 -0.66
C LEU A 16 2.76 8.11 -0.48
N ASP A 17 2.21 8.87 -1.41
CA ASP A 17 2.31 10.31 -1.50
C ASP A 17 0.93 10.95 -1.42
N ASN A 18 0.71 11.75 -0.39
CA ASN A 18 -0.49 12.58 -0.21
C ASN A 18 -0.15 14.08 -0.18
N ARG A 19 0.96 14.51 -0.78
CA ARG A 19 1.31 15.94 -0.88
C ARG A 19 0.31 16.76 -1.71
N VAL A 20 -0.46 16.09 -2.57
CA VAL A 20 -1.61 16.69 -3.27
C VAL A 20 -2.89 16.36 -2.50
N PRO A 21 -3.60 17.37 -1.95
CA PRO A 21 -4.84 17.14 -1.20
C PRO A 21 -5.90 16.39 -2.02
N GLY A 22 -6.67 15.55 -1.34
CA GLY A 22 -7.73 14.72 -1.89
C GLY A 22 -7.24 13.51 -2.70
N ARG A 23 -5.93 13.29 -2.79
CA ARG A 23 -5.33 12.22 -3.59
C ARG A 23 -4.18 11.54 -2.85
N VAL A 24 -4.19 10.21 -2.88
CA VAL A 24 -3.03 9.39 -2.50
C VAL A 24 -2.56 8.62 -3.72
N VAL A 25 -1.28 8.72 -4.04
CA VAL A 25 -0.64 7.90 -5.07
C VAL A 25 0.50 7.10 -4.48
N GLY A 26 0.85 5.99 -5.08
CA GLY A 26 2.05 5.29 -4.66
C GLY A 26 2.27 3.98 -5.36
N ARG A 27 3.33 3.30 -4.93
CA ARG A 27 3.69 1.97 -5.40
C ARG A 27 4.11 1.14 -4.22
N ILE A 28 3.59 -0.08 -4.13
CA ILE A 28 3.99 -1.05 -3.12
C ILE A 28 4.36 -2.35 -3.81
N THR A 29 5.51 -2.92 -3.44
CA THR A 29 5.96 -4.23 -3.92
C THR A 29 5.45 -5.31 -2.98
N PHE A 30 4.69 -6.26 -3.51
CA PHE A 30 4.17 -7.41 -2.78
C PHE A 30 4.85 -8.71 -3.21
N ALA A 31 4.92 -9.68 -2.29
CA ALA A 31 5.31 -11.06 -2.59
C ALA A 31 4.42 -11.65 -3.69
N ALA A 32 5.00 -12.48 -4.56
CA ALA A 32 4.40 -13.13 -5.73
C ALA A 32 3.76 -12.23 -6.82
N VAL A 33 3.18 -11.08 -6.46
CA VAL A 33 2.50 -10.14 -7.37
C VAL A 33 3.46 -9.10 -7.95
N GLY A 34 4.49 -8.74 -7.19
CA GLY A 34 5.43 -7.68 -7.56
C GLY A 34 4.86 -6.27 -7.30
N PRO A 35 5.32 -5.26 -8.05
CA PRO A 35 4.94 -3.87 -7.82
C PRO A 35 3.49 -3.59 -8.25
N VAL A 36 2.73 -2.97 -7.36
CA VAL A 36 1.36 -2.51 -7.62
C VAL A 36 1.24 -1.01 -7.40
N GLU A 37 0.67 -0.34 -8.38
CA GLU A 37 0.42 1.10 -8.37
C GLU A 37 -0.90 1.41 -7.67
N PHE A 38 -0.95 2.53 -6.96
CA PHE A 38 -2.11 3.00 -6.22
C PHE A 38 -2.53 4.40 -6.69
N PHE A 39 -3.82 4.56 -7.00
CA PHE A 39 -4.45 5.84 -7.29
C PHE A 39 -5.75 5.95 -6.50
N LEU A 40 -5.66 6.52 -5.30
CA LEU A 40 -6.75 6.55 -4.34
C LEU A 40 -7.26 7.98 -4.14
N ARG A 41 -8.56 8.12 -3.93
CA ARG A 41 -9.23 9.36 -3.52
C ARG A 41 -9.26 9.44 -1.99
N GLY A 42 -8.91 10.59 -1.43
CA GLY A 42 -8.87 10.83 0.00
C GLY A 42 -7.50 11.29 0.48
N ASP A 43 -7.36 11.40 1.80
CA ASP A 43 -6.19 12.00 2.46
C ASP A 43 -5.67 11.17 3.61
N PHE A 44 -4.40 11.37 3.91
CA PHE A 44 -3.79 11.01 5.18
C PHE A 44 -4.29 11.96 6.28
N LYS A 45 -4.37 11.44 7.50
CA LYS A 45 -4.80 12.20 8.68
C LYS A 45 -3.71 12.20 9.75
N GLY A 46 -3.76 13.17 10.65
CA GLY A 46 -2.80 13.30 11.75
C GLY A 46 -1.41 13.70 11.25
N GLU A 47 -0.37 13.16 11.88
CA GLU A 47 1.03 13.57 11.63
C GLU A 47 1.54 13.27 10.23
N ILE A 48 0.88 12.38 9.49
CA ILE A 48 1.28 12.00 8.12
C ILE A 48 0.54 12.79 7.03
N GLN A 49 -0.36 13.70 7.39
CA GLN A 49 -1.10 14.52 6.41
C GLN A 49 -0.14 15.31 5.51
N GLY A 50 -0.38 15.27 4.19
CA GLY A 50 0.41 16.05 3.24
C GLY A 50 1.85 15.56 3.07
N LYS A 51 2.16 14.32 3.48
CA LYS A 51 3.51 13.76 3.43
C LYS A 51 3.67 12.68 2.37
N LEU A 52 4.93 12.50 1.96
CA LEU A 52 5.42 11.30 1.31
C LEU A 52 5.89 10.32 2.40
N ILE A 53 5.34 9.12 2.41
CA ILE A 53 5.77 8.03 3.28
C ILE A 53 6.54 7.04 2.42
N ILE A 54 7.75 6.69 2.83
CA ILE A 54 8.56 5.64 2.22
C ILE A 54 8.80 4.58 3.29
N PHE A 55 8.69 3.31 2.92
CA PHE A 55 8.90 2.22 3.86
C PHE A 55 9.57 1.03 3.17
N SER A 56 10.19 0.20 4.00
CA SER A 56 10.76 -1.10 3.63
C SER A 56 10.58 -2.06 4.79
N ASN A 57 10.23 -3.31 4.50
CA ASN A 57 10.05 -4.36 5.48
C ASN A 57 11.27 -5.30 5.47
N PRO A 58 12.11 -5.29 6.52
CA PRO A 58 13.25 -6.22 6.61
C PRO A 58 12.81 -7.67 6.86
N SER A 59 11.60 -7.89 7.38
CA SER A 59 10.99 -9.20 7.63
C SER A 59 10.06 -9.61 6.47
N PHE A 60 10.44 -9.26 5.24
CA PHE A 60 9.69 -9.63 4.05
C PHE A 60 9.76 -11.13 3.80
N GLU A 61 8.61 -11.76 3.62
CA GLU A 61 8.47 -13.18 3.28
C GLU A 61 7.87 -13.30 1.88
N ASP A 62 8.62 -13.93 0.96
CA ASP A 62 8.14 -14.33 -0.36
C ASP A 62 7.79 -15.81 -0.31
N ASP A 63 6.57 -16.12 0.12
CA ASP A 63 6.06 -17.49 0.24
C ASP A 63 4.97 -17.79 -0.80
N ASP A 64 4.80 -19.07 -1.13
CA ASP A 64 3.80 -19.51 -2.12
C ASP A 64 2.35 -19.19 -1.70
N VAL A 65 2.11 -18.94 -0.40
CA VAL A 65 0.80 -18.57 0.14
C VAL A 65 0.43 -17.14 -0.30
N ALA A 66 1.42 -16.24 -0.41
CA ALA A 66 1.20 -14.88 -0.88
C ALA A 66 0.55 -14.85 -2.26
N GLY A 67 1.00 -15.71 -3.19
CA GLY A 67 0.41 -15.80 -4.53
C GLY A 67 -1.07 -16.21 -4.52
N HIS A 68 -1.46 -17.11 -3.62
CA HIS A 68 -2.86 -17.54 -3.49
C HIS A 68 -3.76 -16.45 -2.88
N VAL A 69 -3.24 -15.64 -1.95
CA VAL A 69 -4.03 -14.61 -1.26
C VAL A 69 -4.06 -13.29 -2.02
N LEU A 70 -2.98 -12.96 -2.73
CA LEU A 70 -2.79 -11.68 -3.41
C LEU A 70 -2.93 -11.77 -4.93
N GLY A 71 -3.00 -12.96 -5.52
CA GLY A 71 -2.92 -13.16 -6.99
C GLY A 71 -3.97 -12.44 -7.83
N GLU A 72 -5.11 -12.08 -7.25
CA GLU A 72 -6.17 -11.30 -7.93
C GLU A 72 -6.08 -9.79 -7.64
N MET A 73 -4.93 -9.29 -7.18
CA MET A 73 -4.77 -7.88 -6.91
C MET A 73 -4.67 -7.09 -8.22
N GLU A 74 -5.68 -6.27 -8.47
CA GLU A 74 -5.70 -5.35 -9.62
C GLU A 74 -4.51 -4.40 -9.59
N ASN A 75 -3.98 -4.07 -10.76
CA ASN A 75 -2.92 -3.10 -10.91
C ASN A 75 -3.23 -2.18 -12.11
N PRO A 76 -3.52 -0.88 -11.89
CA PRO A 76 -3.44 -0.17 -10.62
C PRO A 76 -4.63 -0.44 -9.68
N GLN A 77 -4.38 -0.37 -8.37
CA GLN A 77 -5.40 -0.28 -7.34
C GLN A 77 -6.04 1.12 -7.36
N THR A 78 -7.37 1.16 -7.48
CA THR A 78 -8.15 2.41 -7.41
C THR A 78 -9.24 2.31 -6.35
N GLY A 79 -9.61 3.44 -5.75
CA GLY A 79 -10.63 3.44 -4.70
C GLY A 79 -10.59 4.68 -3.82
N ALA A 80 -11.21 4.60 -2.65
CA ALA A 80 -11.17 5.63 -1.61
C ALA A 80 -10.30 5.18 -0.43
N VAL A 81 -9.58 6.10 0.20
CA VAL A 81 -8.71 5.83 1.35
C VAL A 81 -8.89 6.87 2.45
N SER A 82 -8.80 6.41 3.70
CA SER A 82 -8.65 7.26 4.88
C SER A 82 -7.62 6.60 5.79
N LEU A 83 -6.35 6.97 5.64
CA LEU A 83 -5.25 6.47 6.48
C LEU A 83 -5.09 7.39 7.68
N MET A 84 -5.29 6.83 8.87
CA MET A 84 -5.06 7.51 10.15
C MET A 84 -3.66 7.16 10.68
N SER A 85 -2.93 8.14 11.18
CA SER A 85 -1.79 7.88 12.09
C SER A 85 -2.32 7.50 13.46
N PHE A 86 -1.60 6.63 14.16
CA PHE A 86 -1.72 6.46 15.61
C PHE A 86 -0.94 7.55 16.34
#